data_AF-A0A532AFX2-F1
#
_entry.id   AF-A0A532AFX2-F1
#
_cell.length_a   1.000
_cell.length_b   1.000
_cell.length_c   1.000
_cell.angle_alpha   90.00
_cell.angle_beta   90.00
_cell.angle_gamma   90.00
#
_symmetry.space_group_name_H-M   'P 1'
#
loop_
_entity.id
_entity.type
_entity.pdbx_description
1 polymer ?
#
loop_
_entity_poly.entity_id
_entity_poly.type
_entity_poly.pdbx_seq_one_letter_code
_entity_poly.pdbx_strand_id
1 'polypeptide(L)' 'MARIIETSTGALALTFDDVLLQPGHSEVMPGETDIRTRIAGDIDLNVPILSAAMD' A
#
# COMPACT_ATOMS: atom_id res chain seq x y z
N MET A 1 -9.45 -12.79 -37.99
CA MET A 1 -8.24 -13.17 -37.24
C MET A 1 -8.31 -12.48 -35.88
N ALA A 2 -8.36 -13.23 -34.78
CA ALA A 2 -8.42 -12.63 -33.44
C ALA A 2 -7.02 -12.10 -33.08
N ARG A 3 -6.96 -10.84 -32.67
CA ARG A 3 -5.74 -10.22 -32.12
C ARG A 3 -5.88 -10.21 -30.60
N ILE A 4 -4.98 -10.89 -29.90
CA ILE A 4 -4.85 -10.76 -28.44
C ILE A 4 -4.26 -9.36 -28.18
N ILE A 5 -4.95 -8.57 -27.36
CA ILE A 5 -4.49 -7.23 -26.95
C ILE A 5 -3.74 -7.42 -25.63
N GLU A 6 -2.41 -7.26 -25.64
CA GLU A 6 -1.64 -7.07 -24.40
C GLU A 6 -1.90 -5.66 -23.87
N THR A 7 -2.33 -5.57 -22.60
CA THR A 7 -2.54 -4.29 -21.94
C THR A 7 -1.20 -3.69 -21.49
N SER A 8 -1.13 -2.36 -21.41
CA SER A 8 0.07 -1.63 -20.97
C SER A 8 0.53 -1.94 -19.55
N THR A 9 -0.27 -2.66 -18.77
CA THR A 9 0.00 -3.07 -17.39
C THR A 9 0.70 -4.44 -17.29
N GLY A 10 0.95 -5.13 -18.41
CA GLY A 10 1.55 -6.47 -18.41
C GLY A 10 0.54 -7.58 -18.07
N ALA A 11 0.96 -8.83 -18.31
CA ALA A 11 0.11 -10.02 -18.21
C ALA A 11 -0.21 -10.49 -16.78
N LEU A 12 0.43 -9.91 -15.76
CA LEU A 12 0.31 -10.33 -14.35
C LEU A 12 0.07 -9.12 -13.45
N ALA A 13 -0.97 -9.21 -12.61
CA ALA A 13 -1.27 -8.27 -11.54
C ALA A 13 -1.26 -9.04 -10.21
N LEU A 14 -0.64 -8.45 -9.18
CA LEU A 14 -0.53 -9.03 -7.85
C LEU A 14 -1.46 -8.28 -6.88
N THR A 15 -2.11 -9.01 -5.99
CA THR A 15 -2.85 -8.47 -4.84
C THR A 15 -2.11 -8.74 -3.53
N PHE A 16 -2.67 -8.32 -2.39
CA PHE A 16 -2.06 -8.47 -1.08
C PHE A 16 -1.75 -9.94 -0.72
N ASP A 17 -2.64 -10.86 -1.10
CA ASP A 17 -2.50 -12.29 -0.77
C ASP A 17 -1.45 -13.02 -1.63
N ASP A 18 -0.94 -12.39 -2.70
CA ASP A 18 0.06 -13.00 -3.58
C ASP A 18 1.51 -12.82 -3.06
N VAL A 19 1.71 -11.95 -2.07
CA VAL A 19 3.05 -11.48 -1.69
C VAL A 19 3.28 -11.45 -0.18
N LEU A 20 4.55 -11.51 0.20
CA LEU A 20 5.00 -11.30 1.56
C LEU A 20 6.07 -10.22 1.59
N LEU A 21 6.16 -9.48 2.69
CA LEU A 21 7.30 -8.60 2.95
C LEU A 21 8.52 -9.45 3.30
N GLN A 22 9.62 -9.22 2.60
CA GLN A 22 10.90 -9.84 2.94
C GLN A 22 11.49 -9.18 4.20
N PRO A 23 11.84 -9.94 5.25
CA PRO A 23 12.47 -9.36 6.43
C PRO A 23 13.82 -8.69 6.09
N GLY A 24 14.09 -7.57 6.75
CA GLY A 24 15.35 -6.83 6.66
C GLY A 24 15.96 -6.55 8.04
N HIS A 25 17.22 -6.13 8.07
CA HIS A 25 17.84 -5.64 9.30
C HIS A 25 17.10 -4.38 9.79
N SER A 26 16.86 -4.28 11.10
CA SER A 26 16.20 -3.12 11.72
C SER A 26 17.05 -2.56 12.86
N GLU A 27 17.21 -1.25 12.87
CA GLU A 27 17.78 -0.46 13.97
C GLU A 27 16.70 0.21 14.82
N VAL A 28 15.42 0.05 14.44
CA VAL A 28 14.27 0.71 15.08
C VAL A 28 13.41 -0.32 15.80
N MET A 29 13.04 -0.03 17.05
CA MET A 29 12.07 -0.86 17.78
C MET A 29 10.64 -0.54 17.34
N PRO A 30 9.71 -1.51 17.34
CA PRO A 30 8.34 -1.27 16.88
C PRO A 30 7.65 -0.08 17.56
N GLY A 31 7.83 0.11 18.87
CA GLY A 31 7.26 1.23 19.63
C GLY A 31 7.87 2.60 19.34
N GLU A 32 8.98 2.66 18.60
CA GLU A 32 9.67 3.89 18.20
C GLU A 32 9.30 4.30 16.76
N THR A 33 8.52 3.48 16.06
CA THR A 33 8.13 3.74 14.66
C THR A 33 7.17 4.93 14.60
N ASP A 34 7.51 5.94 13.80
CA ASP A 34 6.60 7.04 13.49
C ASP A 34 5.58 6.59 12.43
N ILE A 35 4.33 6.45 12.84
CA ILE A 35 3.22 6.03 11.97
C ILE A 35 2.36 7.21 11.50
N ARG A 36 2.77 8.45 11.77
CA ARG A 36 2.04 9.63 11.30
C ARG A 36 2.12 9.72 9.78
N THR A 37 1.05 10.20 9.16
CA THR A 37 0.97 10.33 7.68
C THR A 37 0.20 11.57 7.28
N ARG A 38 0.39 12.03 6.05
CA ARG A 38 -0.37 13.14 5.43
C ARG A 38 -1.32 12.59 4.38
N ILE A 39 -2.60 12.91 4.49
CA ILE A 39 -3.62 12.36 3.57
C ILE A 39 -4.05 13.33 2.47
N ALA A 40 -3.96 14.64 2.69
CA ALA A 40 -4.21 15.67 1.68
C ALA A 40 -3.72 17.02 2.19
N GLY A 41 -3.18 17.89 1.32
CA GLY A 41 -2.88 19.30 1.67
C GLY A 41 -2.16 19.46 3.02
N ASP A 42 -2.85 20.08 3.97
CA ASP A 42 -2.47 20.33 5.37
C ASP A 42 -3.15 19.39 6.39
N ILE A 43 -3.72 18.27 5.92
CA ILE A 43 -4.39 17.25 6.73
C ILE A 43 -3.42 16.12 7.07
N ASP A 44 -2.97 16.11 8.33
CA ASP A 44 -2.10 15.09 8.91
C ASP A 44 -2.90 14.14 9.84
N LEU A 45 -2.54 12.86 9.86
CA LEU A 45 -3.09 11.82 10.74
C LEU A 45 -2.01 11.27 11.66
N ASN A 46 -2.37 10.99 12.91
CA ASN A 46 -1.46 10.32 13.84
C ASN A 46 -1.28 8.82 13.57
N VAL A 47 -2.22 8.20 12.86
CA VAL A 47 -2.25 6.78 12.51
C VAL A 47 -2.81 6.66 11.07
N PRO A 48 -2.28 5.82 10.18
CA PRO A 48 -2.70 5.75 8.78
C PRO A 48 -3.95 4.88 8.59
N ILE A 49 -5.00 5.17 9.37
CA ILE A 49 -6.28 4.47 9.33
C ILE A 49 -7.39 5.50 9.09
N LEU A 50 -8.25 5.22 8.11
CA LEU A 50 -9.41 6.04 7.79
C LEU A 50 -10.65 5.14 7.75
N SER A 51 -11.72 5.56 8.42
CA SER A 51 -13.02 4.88 8.33
C SER A 51 -13.65 5.15 6.96
N ALA A 52 -14.21 4.11 6.34
CA ALA A 52 -14.94 4.27 5.09
C ALA A 52 -16.19 5.15 5.29
N ALA A 53 -16.48 6.00 4.32
CA ALA A 53 -17.72 6.80 4.28
C ALA A 53 -18.86 5.96 3.71
N MET A 54 -19.28 4.94 4.46
CA MET A 54 -20.39 4.05 4.12
C MET A 54 -21.67 4.50 4.81
N ASP A 55 -22.83 4.19 4.21
CA ASP A 55 -24.14 4.29 4.84
C ASP A 55 -24.49 3.05 5.69
#